data_AF-A0A0X3RU42-F1
#
_entry.id   AF-A0A0X3RU42-F1
#
_cell.length_a   1.000
_cell.length_b   1.000
_cell.length_c   1.000
_cell.angle_alpha   90.00
_cell.angle_beta   90.00
_cell.angle_gamma   90.00
#
_symmetry.space_group_name_H-M   'P 1'
#
loop_
_entity.id
_entity.type
_entity.pdbx_description
1 polymer ?
#
loop_
_entity_poly.entity_id
_entity_poly.type
_entity_poly.pdbx_seq_one_letter_code
_entity_poly.pdbx_strand_id
1 'polypeptide(L)'
;MDTGAVVNELRTGRLRIAMDVTDPEPLPAGHPLWNLPGALITPHVAAFTGAFPGMSMNFLRGQLQRYVRGDDLHNVVHTIQAAREPGKRAGDRVGGEVLSGMPVAQM
;
A
#
# COMPACT_ATOMS: atom_id res chain seq x y z
N MET A 1 9.99 1.35 -4.22
CA MET A 1 10.83 0.84 -5.32
C MET A 1 11.70 2.00 -5.82
N ASP A 2 12.91 1.75 -6.30
CA ASP A 2 13.65 2.76 -7.06
C ASP A 2 13.31 2.63 -8.56
N THR A 3 12.47 3.53 -9.06
CA THR A 3 12.01 3.52 -10.45
C THR A 3 13.13 3.80 -11.44
N GLY A 4 14.13 4.61 -11.07
CA GLY A 4 15.27 4.93 -11.93
C GLY A 4 16.17 3.71 -12.16
N ALA A 5 16.44 2.95 -11.10
CA ALA A 5 17.17 1.69 -11.19
C ALA A 5 16.45 0.69 -12.12
N VAL A 6 15.13 0.54 -11.99
CA VAL A 6 14.35 -0.34 -12.87
C VAL A 6 14.44 0.08 -14.33
N VAL A 7 14.33 1.37 -14.63
CA VAL A 7 14.49 1.91 -15.99
C VAL A 7 15.86 1.55 -16.58
N ASN A 8 16.94 1.66 -15.80
CA ASN A 8 18.28 1.30 -16.28
C ASN A 8 18.39 -0.18 -16.63
N GLU A 9 17.75 -1.05 -15.87
CA GLU A 9 17.84 -2.50 -16.08
C GLU A 9 16.92 -3.06 -17.15
N LEU A 10 15.87 -2.32 -17.46
CA LEU A 10 15.08 -2.53 -18.67
C LEU A 10 15.85 -2.13 -19.92
N ARG A 11 16.63 -1.04 -19.87
CA ARG A 11 17.48 -0.60 -20.99
C ARG A 11 18.59 -1.59 -21.32
N THR A 12 19.21 -2.21 -20.30
CA THR A 12 20.21 -3.27 -20.50
C THR A 12 19.59 -4.59 -20.97
N GLY A 13 18.26 -4.73 -20.90
CA GLY A 13 17.54 -5.96 -21.22
C GLY A 13 17.67 -7.05 -20.15
N ARG A 14 18.26 -6.75 -18.98
CA ARG A 14 18.41 -7.71 -17.88
C ARG A 14 17.07 -8.08 -17.26
N LEU A 15 16.16 -7.11 -17.15
CA LEU A 15 14.85 -7.29 -16.52
C LEU A 15 13.71 -7.16 -17.53
N ARG A 16 12.58 -7.76 -17.15
CA ARG A 16 11.25 -7.51 -17.70
C ARG A 16 10.29 -7.36 -16.53
N ILE A 17 9.33 -6.44 -16.62
CA ILE A 17 8.40 -6.13 -15.54
C ILE A 17 6.97 -6.02 -16.06
N ALA A 18 6.02 -6.34 -15.18
CA ALA A 18 4.62 -5.96 -15.30
C ALA A 18 4.19 -5.31 -13.98
N MET A 19 3.64 -4.10 -14.02
CA MET A 19 3.30 -3.34 -12.81
C MET A 19 2.01 -2.55 -12.99
N ASP A 20 1.22 -2.47 -11.92
CA ASP A 20 0.03 -1.62 -11.84
C ASP A 20 0.21 -0.41 -10.90
N VAL A 21 1.22 -0.45 -10.01
CA VAL A 21 1.54 0.65 -9.09
C VAL A 21 2.74 1.45 -9.59
N THR A 22 2.64 2.78 -9.49
CA THR A 22 3.73 3.71 -9.83
C THR A 22 3.80 4.86 -8.81
N ASP A 23 4.96 5.51 -8.72
CA ASP A 23 5.17 6.69 -7.89
C ASP A 23 5.94 7.74 -8.72
N PRO A 24 5.35 8.91 -9.02
CA PRO A 24 4.00 9.34 -8.64
C PRO A 24 2.89 8.56 -9.38
N GLU A 25 1.68 8.58 -8.82
CA GLU A 25 0.48 8.02 -9.43
C GLU A 25 -0.48 9.15 -9.88
N PRO A 26 -0.90 9.20 -11.17
CA PRO A 26 -0.56 8.28 -12.25
C PRO A 26 0.86 8.51 -12.79
N LEU A 27 1.43 7.49 -13.45
CA LEU A 27 2.73 7.60 -14.10
C LEU A 27 2.71 8.75 -15.14
N PRO A 28 3.65 9.72 -15.07
CA PRO A 28 3.65 10.85 -16.00
C PRO A 28 3.72 10.40 -17.47
N ALA A 29 2.99 11.08 -18.36
CA ALA A 29 2.85 10.66 -19.76
C ALA A 29 4.19 10.56 -20.54
N GLY A 30 5.19 11.36 -20.18
CA GLY A 30 6.53 11.32 -20.78
C GLY A 30 7.49 10.30 -20.16
N HIS A 31 7.04 9.47 -19.21
CA HIS A 31 7.94 8.59 -18.46
C HIS A 31 8.47 7.43 -19.33
N PRO A 32 9.78 7.07 -19.24
CA PRO A 32 10.38 6.04 -20.09
C PRO A 32 9.71 4.66 -20.04
N LEU A 33 9.13 4.30 -18.89
CA LEU A 33 8.46 3.01 -18.70
C LEU A 33 7.29 2.78 -19.67
N TRP A 34 6.71 3.82 -20.27
CA TRP A 34 5.68 3.65 -21.29
C TRP A 34 6.18 3.00 -22.58
N ASN A 35 7.48 3.13 -22.89
CA ASN A 35 8.02 2.78 -24.21
C ASN A 35 9.17 1.76 -24.17
N LEU A 36 9.67 1.38 -22.99
CA LEU A 36 10.79 0.43 -22.89
C LEU A 36 10.33 -1.00 -23.23
N PRO A 37 11.06 -1.75 -24.11
CA PRO A 37 10.64 -3.05 -24.67
C PRO A 37 10.63 -4.24 -23.68
N GLY A 38 10.63 -3.97 -22.37
CA GLY A 38 10.48 -4.97 -21.30
C GLY A 38 9.52 -4.53 -20.20
N ALA A 39 8.80 -3.42 -20.39
CA ALA A 39 7.85 -2.90 -19.42
C ALA A 39 6.41 -3.07 -19.90
N LEU A 40 5.58 -3.68 -19.05
CA LEU A 40 4.12 -3.67 -19.18
C LEU A 40 3.54 -2.87 -18.01
N ILE A 41 2.93 -1.73 -18.30
CA ILE A 41 2.34 -0.86 -17.28
C ILE A 41 0.83 -0.87 -17.45
N THR A 42 0.11 -1.17 -16.36
CA THR A 42 -1.34 -1.04 -16.26
C THR A 42 -1.71 0.05 -15.26
N PRO A 43 -2.92 0.62 -15.29
CA PRO A 43 -3.43 1.42 -14.18
C PRO A 43 -3.44 0.61 -12.88
N HIS A 44 -3.44 1.27 -11.72
CA HIS A 44 -3.45 0.66 -10.38
C HIS A 44 -4.81 0.03 -10.07
N VAL A 45 -5.08 -1.10 -10.73
CA VAL A 45 -6.36 -1.78 -10.68
C VAL A 45 -6.26 -3.28 -10.45
N ALA A 46 -5.07 -3.83 -10.14
CA ALA A 46 -4.93 -5.28 -9.96
C ALA A 46 -5.79 -5.83 -8.81
N ALA A 47 -6.11 -5.00 -7.82
CA ALA A 47 -7.00 -5.37 -6.72
C ALA A 47 -8.48 -5.50 -7.13
N PHE A 48 -8.92 -4.84 -8.21
CA PHE A 48 -10.33 -4.77 -8.61
C PHE A 48 -10.78 -5.98 -9.44
N THR A 49 -10.69 -7.16 -8.83
CA THR A 49 -11.21 -8.41 -9.42
C THR A 49 -12.68 -8.63 -9.07
N GLY A 50 -13.37 -9.55 -9.77
CA GLY A 50 -14.75 -9.92 -9.44
C GLY A 50 -14.93 -10.48 -8.02
N ALA A 51 -13.87 -11.01 -7.41
CA ALA A 51 -13.89 -11.47 -6.02
C ALA A 51 -13.77 -10.35 -4.99
N PHE A 52 -13.25 -9.17 -5.38
CA PHE A 52 -12.93 -8.07 -4.48
C PHE A 52 -14.14 -7.54 -3.68
N PRO A 53 -15.32 -7.28 -4.29
CA PRO A 53 -16.45 -6.72 -3.54
C PRO A 53 -16.93 -7.62 -2.39
N GLY A 54 -16.98 -8.95 -2.63
CA GLY A 54 -17.42 -9.92 -1.63
C GLY A 54 -16.42 -10.04 -0.47
N MET A 55 -15.14 -10.19 -0.78
CA MET A 55 -14.08 -10.31 0.24
C MET A 55 -13.94 -9.03 1.07
N SER A 56 -13.89 -7.88 0.42
CA SER A 56 -13.72 -6.59 1.10
C SER A 56 -14.93 -6.26 2.00
N MET A 57 -16.15 -6.48 1.53
CA MET A 57 -17.35 -6.24 2.33
C MET A 57 -17.45 -7.20 3.54
N ASN A 58 -17.10 -8.47 3.36
CA ASN A 58 -17.08 -9.42 4.46
C ASN A 58 -16.03 -9.06 5.52
N PHE A 59 -14.84 -8.66 5.09
CA PHE A 59 -13.80 -8.18 6.00
C PHE A 59 -14.25 -6.93 6.76
N LEU A 60 -14.77 -5.92 6.05
CA LEU A 60 -15.26 -4.67 6.63
C LEU A 60 -16.36 -4.93 7.67
N ARG A 61 -17.34 -5.77 7.35
CA ARG A 61 -18.42 -6.14 8.29
C ARG A 61 -17.86 -6.75 9.57
N GLY A 62 -16.89 -7.66 9.45
CA GLY A 62 -16.23 -8.27 10.61
C GLY A 62 -15.45 -7.28 11.46
N GLN A 63 -14.74 -6.33 10.83
CA GLN A 63 -14.03 -5.25 11.54
C GLN A 63 -15.00 -4.33 12.28
N LEU A 64 -16.10 -3.92 11.65
CA LEU A 64 -17.11 -3.06 12.28
C LEU A 64 -17.78 -3.71 13.50
N GLN A 65 -18.07 -5.01 13.41
CA GLN A 65 -18.64 -5.75 14.55
C GLN A 65 -17.67 -5.79 15.75
N ARG A 66 -16.38 -6.02 15.49
CA ARG A 66 -15.33 -6.00 16.52
C ARG A 66 -15.18 -4.61 17.13
N TYR A 67 -15.15 -3.58 16.28
CA TYR A 67 -15.04 -2.18 16.71
C TYR A 67 -16.15 -1.78 17.68
N VAL A 68 -17.42 -2.09 17.36
CA VAL A 68 -18.57 -1.75 18.20
C VAL A 68 -18.55 -2.51 19.54
N ARG A 69 -17.96 -3.70 19.59
CA ARG A 69 -17.83 -4.51 20.82
C ARG A 69 -16.62 -4.15 21.67
N GLY A 70 -15.70 -3.34 21.14
CA GLY A 70 -14.39 -3.10 21.77
C GLY A 70 -13.45 -4.30 21.69
N ASP A 71 -13.69 -5.24 20.77
CA ASP A 71 -12.80 -6.38 20.53
C ASP A 71 -11.56 -5.95 19.73
N ASP A 72 -10.48 -6.74 19.82
CA ASP A 72 -9.28 -6.52 19.01
C ASP A 72 -9.60 -6.56 17.50
N LEU A 73 -9.12 -5.54 16.77
CA LEU A 73 -9.22 -5.44 15.32
C LEU A 73 -8.17 -6.33 14.62
N HIS A 74 -8.46 -6.73 13.38
CA HIS A 74 -7.48 -7.46 12.56
C HIS A 74 -6.76 -6.50 11.61
N ASN A 75 -5.51 -6.83 11.26
CA ASN A 75 -4.69 -6.08 10.30
C ASN A 75 -4.54 -4.60 10.67
N VAL A 76 -4.37 -4.30 11.96
CA VAL A 76 -4.15 -2.93 12.43
C VAL A 76 -2.87 -2.38 11.80
N VAL A 77 -3.02 -1.32 11.01
CA VAL A 77 -1.90 -0.56 10.43
C VAL A 77 -1.69 0.68 11.27
N HIS A 78 -0.53 0.79 11.89
CA HIS A 78 -0.12 2.01 12.57
C HIS A 78 0.54 2.95 11.55
N THR A 79 -0.02 4.13 11.34
CA THR A 79 0.66 5.18 10.59
C THR A 79 1.74 5.80 11.47
N ILE A 80 3.00 5.59 11.12
CA ILE A 80 4.09 6.45 11.59
C ILE A 80 3.95 7.78 10.87
N GLN A 81 3.12 8.68 11.39
CA GLN A 81 3.11 10.06 10.96
C GLN A 81 4.26 10.79 11.67
N ALA A 82 5.48 10.53 11.21
CA ALA A 82 6.64 11.35 11.50
C ALA A 82 7.43 11.45 10.19
N ALA A 83 7.83 12.68 9.85
CA ALA A 83 8.68 12.95 8.70
C ALA A 83 9.81 11.92 8.62
N ARG A 84 10.08 11.41 7.42
CA ARG A 84 11.16 10.45 7.17
C ARG A 84 12.49 11.14 7.47
N GLU A 85 12.97 11.03 8.70
CA GLU A 85 14.33 11.43 9.10
C GLU A 85 15.34 10.65 8.24
N PRO A 86 16.32 11.30 7.60
CA PRO A 86 17.35 10.62 6.83
C PRO A 86 18.13 9.64 7.73
N GLY A 87 18.05 8.34 7.44
CA GLY A 87 18.92 7.32 8.05
C GLY A 87 18.25 6.27 8.95
N LYS A 88 16.95 6.38 9.28
CA LYS A 88 16.23 5.30 10.01
C LYS A 88 15.67 4.24 9.08
N ARG A 89 15.79 2.97 9.48
CA ARG A 89 15.33 1.81 8.68
C ARG A 89 13.89 1.45 9.06
N ALA A 90 13.14 0.93 8.10
CA ALA A 90 11.84 0.32 8.37
C ALA A 90 12.04 -0.85 9.34
N GLY A 91 11.55 -0.70 10.58
CA GLY A 91 11.76 -1.65 11.68
C GLY A 91 12.25 -1.01 12.97
N ASP A 92 12.77 0.22 12.92
CA ASP A 92 13.09 0.98 14.13
C ASP A 92 11.78 1.33 14.85
N ARG A 93 11.57 0.75 16.05
CA ARG A 93 10.36 0.99 16.84
C ARG A 93 10.20 2.48 17.10
N VAL A 94 9.11 3.06 16.60
CA VAL A 94 8.60 4.34 17.10
C VAL A 94 7.80 4.01 18.35
N GLY A 95 8.19 4.58 19.49
CA GLY A 95 7.42 4.47 20.73
C GLY A 95 6.07 5.14 20.53
N GLY A 96 5.06 4.38 20.15
CA GLY A 96 3.67 4.79 20.12
C GLY A 96 2.95 4.14 21.29
N GLU A 97 2.39 4.94 22.18
CA GLU A 97 1.38 4.45 23.10
C GLU A 97 0.27 3.79 22.30
N VAL A 98 -0.07 2.58 22.72
CA VAL A 98 -1.30 1.91 22.29
C VAL A 98 -2.43 2.86 22.69
N LEU A 99 -3.30 3.23 21.75
CA LEU A 99 -4.60 3.82 22.10
C LEU A 99 -5.42 2.72 22.80
N SER A 100 -5.10 2.48 24.06
CA SER A 100 -5.86 1.66 24.98
C SER A 100 -7.12 2.44 25.31
N GLY A 101 -8.26 1.91 24.87
CA GLY A 101 -9.58 2.22 25.42
C GLY A 101 -10.05 3.67 25.30
N MET A 102 -10.64 4.02 24.17
CA MET A 102 -11.73 5.00 24.21
C MET A 102 -13.03 4.24 24.46
N PRO A 103 -13.77 4.49 25.56
CA PRO A 103 -15.03 3.81 25.80
C PRO A 103 -16.05 4.28 24.75
N VAL A 104 -16.64 3.34 24.03
CA VAL A 104 -17.85 3.61 23.23
C VAL A 104 -18.93 3.94 24.25
N ALA A 105 -19.34 5.21 24.32
CA ALA A 105 -20.49 5.63 25.11
C ALA A 105 -21.70 4.80 24.66
N GLN A 106 -22.22 3.97 25.58
CA GLN A 106 -23.44 3.22 25.39
C GLN A 106 -24.59 4.19 25.11
N MET A 107 -25.38 3.91 24.08
CA MET A 107 -26.64 4.58 23.76
C MET A 107 -27.79 3.60 23.97
#